data_AF-A0A9Q3EK03-F1
#
_entry.id   AF-A0A9Q3EK03-F1
#
_cell.length_a   1.000
_cell.length_b   1.000
_cell.length_c   1.000
_cell.angle_alpha   90.00
_cell.angle_beta   90.00
_cell.angle_gamma   90.00
#
_symmetry.space_group_name_H-M   'P 1'
#
loop_
_entity.id
_entity.type
_entity.pdbx_description
1 polymer ?
#
loop_
_entity_poly.entity_id
_entity_poly.type
_entity_poly.pdbx_seq_one_letter_code
_entity_poly.pdbx_strand_id
1 'polypeptide(L)'
;MDWVAALPPGGGRSYNPCVVLVDRYRKTPMFLPFHNDDTSMDTAMMIWNQYIRHTGLFQIIISDRDPKFTSVLWTNLHNLFGTKLSFPTGYHPQADGLAERMIQTLDKIIRRFCAYGL
;
A
#
# COMPACT_ATOMS: atom_id res chain seq x y z
N MET A 1 -3.52 -3.07 2.17
CA MET A 1 -2.60 -2.08 1.64
C MET A 1 -3.03 -0.73 2.16
N ASP A 2 -2.06 0.13 2.46
CA ASP A 2 -2.34 1.39 3.13
C ASP A 2 -1.27 2.43 2.78
N TRP A 3 -1.64 3.71 2.81
CA TRP A 3 -0.70 4.82 2.62
C TRP A 3 -0.09 5.24 3.95
N VAL A 4 1.22 5.36 3.96
CA VAL A 4 1.96 6.02 5.03
C VAL A 4 2.41 7.38 4.51
N ALA A 5 1.63 8.40 4.88
CA ALA A 5 1.86 9.78 4.46
C ALA A 5 2.54 10.62 5.55
N ALA A 6 2.95 11.83 5.16
CA ALA A 6 3.63 12.82 6.01
C ALA A 6 4.93 12.27 6.63
N LEU A 7 5.70 11.53 5.84
CA LEU A 7 7.05 11.15 6.21
C LEU A 7 8.02 12.29 5.87
N PRO A 8 9.10 12.49 6.65
CA PRO A 8 10.22 13.31 6.21
C PRO A 8 10.71 12.86 4.82
N PRO A 9 11.08 13.78 3.91
CA PRO A 9 11.57 13.42 2.59
C PRO A 9 12.74 12.42 2.66
N GLY A 10 12.56 11.25 2.03
CA GLY A 10 13.51 10.15 2.12
C GLY A 10 14.56 10.14 1.00
N GLY A 11 15.84 10.02 1.38
CA GLY A 11 16.97 9.80 0.48
C GLY A 11 17.22 10.93 -0.54
N GLY A 12 18.12 10.69 -1.51
CA GLY A 12 18.49 11.69 -2.53
C GLY A 12 17.39 12.04 -3.55
N ARG A 13 16.25 11.34 -3.50
CA ARG A 13 15.09 11.58 -4.37
C ARG A 13 13.88 12.17 -3.63
N SER A 14 14.01 12.43 -2.34
CA SER A 14 13.00 13.10 -1.51
C SER A 14 11.60 12.46 -1.56
N TYR A 15 11.54 11.13 -1.49
CA TYR A 15 10.26 10.41 -1.53
C TYR A 15 9.42 10.69 -0.28
N ASN A 16 8.13 10.93 -0.50
CA ASN A 16 7.06 11.09 0.49
C ASN A 16 5.75 11.20 -0.34
N PRO A 17 4.77 10.29 -0.22
CA PRO A 17 4.57 9.26 0.81
C PRO A 17 5.08 7.86 0.41
N CYS A 18 4.76 6.80 1.17
CA CYS A 18 4.97 5.41 0.75
C CYS A 18 3.72 4.54 0.93
N VAL A 19 3.58 3.47 0.14
CA VAL A 19 2.54 2.44 0.31
C VAL A 19 3.12 1.24 1.04
N VAL A 20 2.37 0.73 2.02
CA VAL A 20 2.65 -0.56 2.66
C VAL A 20 1.74 -1.63 2.07
N LEU A 21 2.36 -2.62 1.43
CA LEU A 21 1.71 -3.82 0.94
C LEU A 21 2.03 -4.97 1.90
N VAL A 22 1.04 -5.77 2.28
CA VAL A 22 1.27 -6.98 3.09
C VAL A 22 0.62 -8.16 2.40
N ASP A 23 1.44 -9.15 2.05
CA ASP A 23 0.95 -10.45 1.58
C ASP A 23 0.39 -11.24 2.77
N ARG A 24 -0.90 -11.51 2.78
CA ARG A 24 -1.52 -12.28 3.87
C ARG A 24 -1.08 -13.75 3.89
N TYR A 25 -0.66 -14.31 2.76
CA TYR A 25 -0.18 -15.67 2.65
C TYR A 25 1.29 -15.76 3.02
N ARG A 26 2.15 -14.94 2.39
CA ARG A 26 3.60 -14.95 2.66
C ARG A 26 4.00 -14.29 3.98
N LYS A 27 3.11 -13.49 4.58
CA LYS A 27 3.40 -12.67 5.79
C LYS A 27 4.58 -11.71 5.60
N THR A 28 4.84 -11.31 4.36
CA THR A 28 5.93 -10.41 4.00
C THR A 28 5.38 -9.02 3.71
N PRO A 29 5.91 -7.96 4.34
CA PRO A 29 5.58 -6.59 3.98
C PRO A 29 6.48 -6.10 2.84
N MET A 30 5.97 -5.16 2.06
CA MET A 30 6.75 -4.38 1.12
C MET A 30 6.40 -2.91 1.28
N PHE A 31 7.43 -2.06 1.25
CA PHE A 31 7.28 -0.61 1.17
C PHE A 31 7.58 -0.16 -0.25
N LEU A 32 6.68 0.62 -0.83
CA LEU A 32 6.87 1.25 -2.13
C LEU A 32 6.93 2.76 -1.94
N PRO A 33 8.06 3.42 -2.26
CA PRO A 33 8.18 4.86 -2.13
C PRO A 33 7.51 5.58 -3.31
N PHE A 34 6.88 6.72 -3.02
CA PHE A 34 6.18 7.56 -3.98
C PHE A 34 6.47 9.05 -3.72
N HIS A 35 6.07 9.89 -4.66
CA HIS A 35 5.96 11.33 -4.54
C HIS A 35 4.48 11.71 -4.33
N ASN A 36 4.22 12.83 -3.64
CA ASN A 36 2.85 13.29 -3.40
C ASN A 36 2.06 13.47 -4.71
N ASP A 37 2.75 13.94 -5.75
CA ASP A 37 2.19 14.26 -7.06
C ASP A 37 1.98 13.02 -7.96
N ASP A 38 2.38 11.83 -7.51
CA ASP A 38 2.20 10.59 -8.28
C ASP A 38 0.72 10.30 -8.52
N THR A 39 0.38 9.99 -9.76
CA THR A 39 -0.99 9.72 -10.16
C THR A 39 -1.44 8.31 -9.75
N SER A 40 -2.74 8.03 -9.92
CA SER A 40 -3.27 6.66 -9.77
C SER A 40 -2.63 5.68 -10.78
N MET A 41 -2.23 6.17 -11.96
CA MET A 41 -1.53 5.35 -12.97
C MET A 41 -0.10 5.03 -12.53
N ASP A 42 0.63 6.01 -12.02
CA ASP A 42 2.00 5.80 -11.50
C ASP A 42 1.98 4.80 -10.33
N THR A 43 0.97 4.92 -9.46
CA THR A 43 0.73 3.98 -8.36
C THR A 43 0.50 2.55 -8.88
N ALA A 44 -0.37 2.39 -9.87
CA ALA A 44 -0.64 1.09 -10.49
C ALA A 44 0.60 0.50 -11.18
N MET A 45 1.34 1.30 -11.93
CA MET A 45 2.56 0.85 -12.61
C MET A 45 3.64 0.44 -11.61
N MET A 46 3.83 1.20 -10.53
CA MET A 46 4.80 0.87 -9.49
C MET A 46 4.45 -0.46 -8.80
N ILE A 47 3.20 -0.62 -8.35
CA ILE A 47 2.73 -1.86 -7.71
C ILE A 47 2.85 -3.03 -8.69
N TRP A 48 2.53 -2.83 -9.96
CA TRP A 48 2.67 -3.86 -10.98
C TRP A 48 4.12 -4.32 -11.14
N ASN A 49 5.02 -3.37 -11.38
CA ASN A 49 6.42 -3.65 -11.70
C ASN A 49 7.20 -4.19 -10.52
N GLN A 50 6.94 -3.69 -9.31
CA GLN A 50 7.71 -4.05 -8.12
C GLN A 50 7.13 -5.24 -7.36
N TYR A 51 5.82 -5.48 -7.47
CA TYR A 51 5.16 -6.50 -6.68
C TYR A 51 4.50 -7.58 -7.56
N ILE A 52 3.45 -7.21 -8.30
CA ILE A 52 2.59 -8.18 -9.01
C ILE A 52 3.39 -9.01 -10.03
N ARG A 53 4.35 -8.39 -10.74
CA ARG A 53 5.25 -9.09 -11.67
C ARG A 53 5.97 -10.28 -11.04
N HIS A 54 6.33 -10.19 -9.77
CA HIS A 54 7.11 -11.20 -9.06
C HIS A 54 6.23 -12.20 -8.29
N THR A 55 5.08 -11.75 -7.80
CA THR A 55 4.22 -12.55 -6.92
C THR A 55 3.02 -13.18 -7.60
N GLY A 56 2.62 -12.67 -8.77
CA GLY A 56 1.35 -12.95 -9.42
C GLY A 56 0.22 -12.03 -8.94
N LEU A 57 -0.97 -12.25 -9.50
CA LEU A 57 -2.18 -11.50 -9.19
C LEU A 57 -2.80 -11.92 -7.86
N PHE A 58 -3.36 -10.94 -7.15
CA PHE A 58 -4.11 -11.21 -5.93
C PHE A 58 -5.57 -11.52 -6.24
N GLN A 59 -6.16 -12.42 -5.44
CA GLN A 59 -7.61 -12.67 -5.51
C GLN A 59 -8.41 -11.54 -4.86
N ILE A 60 -7.92 -11.02 -3.73
CA ILE A 60 -8.59 -9.96 -2.96
C ILE A 60 -7.54 -8.95 -2.50
N ILE A 61 -7.77 -7.68 -2.79
CA ILE A 61 -7.02 -6.56 -2.25
C ILE A 61 -7.92 -5.82 -1.26
N ILE A 62 -7.39 -5.61 -0.07
CA ILE A 62 -8.04 -4.88 1.00
C ILE A 62 -7.26 -3.59 1.19
N SER A 63 -7.90 -2.45 1.01
CA SER A 63 -7.29 -1.13 1.13
C SER A 63 -8.20 -0.14 1.81
N ASP A 64 -7.63 0.96 2.26
CA ASP A 64 -8.40 2.13 2.62
C ASP A 64 -9.05 2.77 1.38
N ARG A 65 -9.82 3.84 1.62
CA ARG A 65 -10.59 4.55 0.59
C ARG A 65 -9.82 5.70 -0.05
N ASP A 66 -8.49 5.58 -0.10
CA ASP A 66 -7.67 6.61 -0.74
C ASP A 66 -8.13 6.83 -2.21
N PRO A 67 -8.19 8.09 -2.70
CA PRO A 67 -8.61 8.39 -4.07
C PRO A 67 -7.82 7.64 -5.15
N LYS A 68 -6.54 7.33 -4.90
CA LYS A 68 -5.71 6.57 -5.85
C LYS A 68 -6.20 5.13 -5.98
N PHE A 69 -6.64 4.52 -4.88
CA PHE A 69 -7.18 3.15 -4.82
C PHE A 69 -8.66 3.02 -5.15
N THR A 70 -9.40 4.13 -5.16
CA THR A 70 -10.81 4.18 -5.56
C THR A 70 -11.01 4.78 -6.95
N SER A 71 -9.92 5.11 -7.64
CA SER A 71 -9.96 5.69 -8.99
C SER A 71 -10.61 4.75 -10.01
N VAL A 72 -11.19 5.34 -11.06
CA VAL A 72 -11.77 4.58 -12.19
C VAL A 72 -10.74 3.68 -12.83
N LEU A 73 -9.51 4.17 -12.99
CA LEU A 73 -8.39 3.40 -13.52
C LEU A 73 -8.12 2.16 -12.65
N TRP A 74 -7.96 2.35 -11.34
CA TRP A 74 -7.65 1.25 -10.42
C TRP A 74 -8.77 0.21 -10.40
N THR A 75 -10.02 0.66 -10.33
CA THR A 75 -11.18 -0.22 -10.32
C THR A 75 -11.29 -1.04 -11.61
N ASN A 76 -11.14 -0.39 -12.77
CA ASN A 76 -11.22 -1.07 -14.06
C ASN A 76 -10.05 -2.04 -14.27
N LEU A 77 -8.85 -1.66 -13.85
CA LEU A 77 -7.66 -2.52 -13.91
C LEU A 77 -7.86 -3.81 -13.12
N HIS A 78 -8.39 -3.73 -11.89
CA HIS A 78 -8.63 -4.93 -11.08
C HIS A 78 -9.83 -5.75 -11.57
N ASN A 79 -10.86 -5.12 -12.14
CA ASN A 79 -11.95 -5.82 -12.82
C ASN A 79 -11.43 -6.67 -14.00
N LEU A 80 -10.50 -6.13 -14.80
CA LEU A 80 -9.86 -6.85 -15.91
C LEU A 80 -9.04 -8.05 -15.42
N PHE A 81 -8.36 -7.92 -14.27
CA PHE A 81 -7.57 -9.00 -13.68
C PHE A 81 -8.39 -10.01 -12.87
N GLY A 82 -9.69 -9.79 -12.68
CA GLY A 82 -10.52 -10.61 -11.80
C GLY A 82 -10.14 -10.50 -10.32
N THR A 83 -9.45 -9.43 -9.93
CA THR A 83 -9.09 -9.15 -8.53
C THR A 83 -10.23 -8.42 -7.85
N LYS A 84 -10.70 -8.92 -6.70
CA LYS A 84 -11.74 -8.25 -5.91
C LYS A 84 -11.13 -7.15 -5.04
N LEU A 85 -11.63 -5.93 -5.19
CA LEU A 85 -11.31 -4.81 -4.29
C LEU A 85 -12.28 -4.78 -3.11
N SER A 86 -11.74 -4.54 -1.91
CA SER A 86 -12.52 -4.46 -0.67
C SER A 86 -12.10 -3.25 0.15
N PHE A 87 -13.04 -2.34 0.39
CA PHE A 87 -12.83 -1.07 1.08
C PHE A 87 -13.63 -1.02 2.39
N PRO A 88 -13.09 -1.56 3.51
CA PRO A 88 -13.79 -1.58 4.79
C PRO A 88 -14.15 -0.16 5.29
N THR A 89 -15.33 -0.01 5.88
CA THR A 89 -15.90 1.27 6.39
C THR A 89 -15.44 1.65 7.80
N GLY A 90 -14.57 0.87 8.42
CA GLY A 90 -14.10 1.08 9.78
C GLY A 90 -13.28 -0.11 10.28
N TYR A 91 -12.68 0.03 11.47
CA TYR A 91 -11.95 -1.03 12.16
C TYR A 91 -12.81 -2.30 12.25
N HIS A 92 -12.47 -3.36 11.49
CA HIS A 92 -13.17 -4.66 11.53
C HIS A 92 -12.19 -5.74 11.99
N PRO A 93 -12.04 -5.95 13.32
CA PRO A 93 -10.91 -6.71 13.88
C PRO A 93 -10.98 -8.24 13.71
N GLN A 94 -12.01 -8.80 13.06
CA GLN A 94 -12.35 -10.22 13.28
C GLN A 94 -11.75 -11.21 12.27
N ALA A 95 -11.12 -10.75 11.17
CA ALA A 95 -10.41 -11.65 10.25
C ALA A 95 -9.08 -11.11 9.72
N ASP A 96 -8.89 -9.78 9.71
CA ASP A 96 -7.76 -9.11 9.04
C ASP A 96 -6.77 -8.43 9.99
N GLY A 97 -6.97 -8.60 11.30
CA GLY A 97 -6.18 -7.91 12.32
C GLY A 97 -4.69 -8.23 12.28
N LEU A 98 -4.24 -9.31 11.63
CA LEU A 98 -2.79 -9.56 11.45
C LEU A 98 -2.17 -8.60 10.43
N ALA A 99 -2.78 -8.45 9.25
CA ALA A 99 -2.26 -7.55 8.22
C ALA A 99 -2.39 -6.09 8.68
N GLU A 100 -3.50 -5.73 9.30
CA GLU A 100 -3.70 -4.40 9.90
C GLU A 100 -2.67 -4.10 11.00
N ARG A 101 -2.48 -5.01 11.98
CA ARG A 101 -1.46 -4.82 13.03
C ARG A 101 -0.06 -4.73 12.45
N MET A 102 0.23 -5.47 11.39
CA MET A 102 1.52 -5.43 10.71
C MET A 102 1.74 -4.07 10.05
N ILE A 103 0.76 -3.58 9.28
CA ILE A 103 0.82 -2.25 8.65
C ILE A 103 1.01 -1.16 9.72
N GLN A 104 0.25 -1.20 10.82
CA GLN A 104 0.40 -0.23 11.92
C GLN A 104 1.75 -0.30 12.61
N THR A 105 2.29 -1.50 12.80
CA THR A 105 3.61 -1.67 13.40
C THR A 105 4.69 -1.11 12.49
N LEU A 106 4.58 -1.36 11.19
CA LEU A 106 5.48 -0.87 10.16
C LEU A 106 5.44 0.66 9.99
N ASP A 107 4.24 1.25 10.01
CA ASP A 107 4.05 2.70 10.04
C ASP A 107 4.74 3.33 11.25
N LYS A 108 4.54 2.77 12.45
CA LYS A 108 5.22 3.26 13.67
C LYS A 108 6.75 3.13 13.58
N ILE A 109 7.25 2.01 13.04
CA ILE A 109 8.69 1.79 12.87
C ILE A 109 9.27 2.82 11.91
N ILE A 110 8.65 3.02 10.74
CA ILE A 110 9.20 3.93 9.72
C ILE A 110 9.15 5.38 10.21
N ARG A 111 8.07 5.79 10.88
CA ARG A 111 7.99 7.13 11.50
C ARG A 111 9.06 7.35 12.54
N ARG A 112 9.31 6.35 13.40
CA ARG A 112 10.36 6.42 14.42
C ARG A 112 11.75 6.46 13.79
N PHE A 113 11.98 5.66 12.76
CA PHE A 113 13.22 5.66 12.00
C PHE A 113 13.49 7.04 11.38
N CYS A 114 12.50 7.62 10.69
CA CYS A 114 12.63 8.95 10.08
C CYS A 114 12.78 10.08 11.11
N ALA A 115 12.17 9.98 12.29
CA ALA A 115 12.26 11.01 13.32
C ALA A 115 13.58 11.00 14.09
N TYR A 116 14.18 9.82 14.32
CA TYR A 116 15.33 9.66 15.21
C TYR A 116 16.60 9.13 14.53
N GLY A 117 16.55 8.76 13.25
CA GLY A 117 17.71 8.32 12.46
C GLY A 117 18.42 7.07 13.01
N LEU A 118 17.65 6.17 13.66
CA LEU A 118 18.16 4.87 14.11
C LEU A 118 18.57 3.97 12.95
#